data_AF-A0A843GRJ3-F1
#
_entry.id   AF-A0A843GRJ3-F1
#
_cell.length_a   1.000
_cell.length_b   1.000
_cell.length_c   1.000
_cell.angle_alpha   90.00
_cell.angle_beta   90.00
_cell.angle_gamma   90.00
#
_symmetry.space_group_name_H-M   'P 1'
#
loop_
_entity.id
_entity.type
_entity.pdbx_description
1 polymer ?
#
loop_
_entity_poly.entity_id
_entity_poly.type
_entity_poly.pdbx_seq_one_letter_code
_entity_poly.pdbx_strand_id
1 'polypeptide(L)'
;MKKGVHPEKPIVIDIEDKATSLDEEDTPENRLALVKRTMNSLIGETSNCATGFLNKTPKSEEQKKKYEGYVNLLSVINGKAIDFAKTGVFYNIPRHIAKYSKPLPYFMKYASPYYMRQSKFNNAPSNMNRLCKQIEKWEKSFKWVRTYKDFDWHIMIDEEVGIDFNTFCLVEKIFLEFCKDMKDLVDLQREIRNRENYEDYEELMSYSEAKEFTIDWQYYYDIYRNKCLAVCPNRKMLANIVVTLCYEKYPTKNKKFMWRVAGDGIVENIKAIDIELPVRDDEGTYCYLGKRYRKENFNYDKRENRSGNISFSEMV
;
A
#
# COMPACT_ATOMS: atom_id res chain seq x y z
N MET A 1 33.12 -26.68 -4.00
CA MET A 1 33.02 -25.55 -4.95
C MET A 1 31.67 -24.85 -4.75
N LYS A 2 31.66 -23.51 -4.65
CA LYS A 2 30.42 -22.75 -4.38
C LYS A 2 29.47 -22.84 -5.58
N LYS A 3 28.32 -23.50 -5.41
CA LYS A 3 27.21 -23.50 -6.38
C LYS A 3 26.72 -22.05 -6.55
N GLY A 4 26.86 -21.49 -7.76
CA GLY A 4 26.35 -20.15 -8.08
C GLY A 4 27.25 -19.28 -8.96
N VAL A 5 28.51 -19.66 -9.16
CA VAL A 5 29.41 -18.97 -10.10
C VAL A 5 29.43 -19.78 -11.41
N HIS A 6 29.02 -19.17 -12.52
CA HIS A 6 29.09 -19.81 -13.84
C HIS A 6 30.57 -20.08 -14.19
N PRO A 7 30.99 -21.34 -14.35
CA PRO A 7 32.39 -21.69 -14.55
C PRO A 7 32.96 -21.18 -15.89
N GLU A 8 32.10 -20.89 -16.86
CA GLU A 8 32.47 -20.40 -18.20
C GLU A 8 32.54 -18.88 -18.28
N LYS A 9 32.18 -18.15 -17.21
CA LYS A 9 32.17 -16.69 -17.27
C LYS A 9 33.60 -16.17 -17.16
N PRO A 10 34.12 -15.44 -18.17
CA PRO A 10 35.48 -14.94 -18.14
C PRO A 10 35.64 -13.95 -16.98
N ILE A 11 36.66 -14.18 -16.15
CA ILE A 11 37.07 -13.20 -15.14
C ILE A 11 37.85 -12.12 -15.88
N VAL A 12 37.33 -10.89 -15.87
CA VAL A 12 38.02 -9.74 -16.46
C VAL A 12 38.82 -9.06 -15.38
N ILE A 13 40.15 -9.10 -15.55
CA ILE A 13 41.12 -8.49 -14.66
C ILE A 13 42.00 -7.59 -15.53
N ASP A 14 42.36 -6.43 -14.99
CA ASP A 14 43.38 -5.59 -15.59
C ASP A 14 44.76 -6.22 -15.32
N ILE A 15 45.42 -6.71 -16.39
CA ILE A 15 46.72 -7.40 -16.29
C ILE A 15 47.86 -6.39 -16.07
N GLU A 16 47.64 -5.13 -16.43
CA GLU A 16 48.58 -4.01 -16.24
C GLU A 16 48.38 -3.31 -14.90
N ASP A 17 47.63 -3.92 -13.96
CA ASP A 17 47.35 -3.39 -12.63
C ASP A 17 48.60 -3.44 -11.72
N LYS A 18 49.60 -2.63 -12.10
CA LYS A 18 50.89 -2.42 -11.44
C LYS A 18 51.09 -0.95 -11.09
N ALA A 19 50.01 -0.19 -10.91
CA ALA A 19 50.09 1.11 -10.24
C ALA A 19 50.43 0.83 -8.77
N THR A 20 51.72 0.62 -8.52
CA THR A 20 52.28 0.46 -7.19
C THR A 20 52.05 1.78 -6.45
N SER A 21 51.33 1.73 -5.33
CA SER A 21 51.27 2.86 -4.41
C SER A 21 52.70 3.18 -3.99
N LEU A 22 53.12 4.43 -4.16
CA LEU A 22 54.37 4.90 -3.58
C LEU A 22 54.22 4.84 -2.06
N ASP A 23 55.25 4.36 -1.36
CA ASP A 23 55.24 4.35 0.10
C ASP A 23 55.15 5.79 0.62
N GLU A 24 54.04 6.12 1.29
CA GLU A 24 53.82 7.41 1.95
C GLU A 24 54.16 7.27 3.45
N GLU A 25 54.90 8.24 4.01
CA GLU A 25 55.16 8.28 5.45
C GLU A 25 53.87 8.53 6.25
N ASP A 26 53.76 7.95 7.46
CA ASP A 26 52.57 8.05 8.30
C ASP A 26 52.48 9.40 9.03
N THR A 27 52.14 10.45 8.29
CA THR A 27 51.95 11.83 8.79
C THR A 27 50.46 12.20 8.91
N PRO A 28 50.09 13.12 9.81
CA PRO A 28 48.71 13.64 9.92
C PRO A 28 48.17 14.17 8.59
N GLU A 29 49.01 14.80 7.78
CA GLU A 29 48.67 15.35 6.47
C GLU A 29 48.33 14.24 5.45
N ASN A 30 49.13 13.17 5.42
CA ASN A 30 48.88 12.02 4.54
C ASN A 30 47.63 11.25 4.96
N ARG A 31 47.37 11.11 6.26
CA ARG A 31 46.10 10.56 6.78
C ARG A 31 44.91 11.41 6.34
N LEU A 32 45.00 12.74 6.42
CA LEU A 32 43.96 13.63 5.95
C LEU A 32 43.74 13.51 4.43
N ALA A 33 44.81 13.39 3.65
CA ALA A 33 44.73 13.19 2.20
C ALA A 33 44.05 11.86 1.85
N LEU A 34 44.39 10.77 2.54
CA LEU A 34 43.75 9.47 2.40
C LEU A 34 42.25 9.55 2.71
N VAL A 35 41.87 10.17 3.84
CA VAL A 35 40.47 10.36 4.21
C VAL A 35 39.72 11.13 3.11
N LYS A 36 40.29 12.23 2.61
CA LYS A 36 39.72 13.01 1.51
C LYS A 36 39.52 12.17 0.23
N ARG A 37 40.46 11.28 -0.11
CA ARG A 37 40.32 10.35 -1.24
C ARG A 37 39.17 9.34 -1.02
N THR A 38 38.95 8.89 0.21
CA THR A 38 37.92 7.88 0.52
C THR A 38 36.48 8.40 0.64
N MET A 39 36.29 9.71 0.84
CA MET A 39 34.95 10.27 1.07
C MET A 39 34.00 10.14 -0.13
N ASN A 40 34.53 10.18 -1.36
CA ASN A 40 33.74 10.06 -2.57
C ASN A 40 34.14 8.81 -3.33
N SER A 41 33.22 7.87 -3.49
CA SER A 41 33.47 6.62 -4.18
C SER A 41 32.46 6.38 -5.29
N LEU A 42 32.95 6.00 -6.48
CA LEU A 42 32.12 5.59 -7.61
C LEU A 42 31.59 4.16 -7.48
N ILE A 43 31.99 3.40 -6.46
CA ILE A 43 31.66 1.96 -6.33
C ILE A 43 30.16 1.69 -6.45
N GLY A 44 29.34 2.53 -5.81
CA GLY A 44 27.88 2.40 -5.89
C GLY A 44 27.33 2.70 -7.29
N GLU A 45 27.85 3.73 -7.96
CA GLU A 45 27.39 4.15 -9.28
C GLU A 45 27.80 3.16 -10.39
N THR A 46 29.04 2.68 -10.37
CA THR A 46 29.54 1.63 -11.28
C THR A 46 28.73 0.35 -11.13
N SER A 47 28.53 -0.09 -9.88
CA SER A 47 27.76 -1.30 -9.58
C SER A 47 26.32 -1.19 -10.06
N ASN A 48 25.65 -0.08 -9.78
CA ASN A 48 24.29 0.19 -10.25
C ASN A 48 24.19 0.21 -11.78
N CYS A 49 25.18 0.80 -12.46
CA CYS A 49 25.23 0.82 -13.93
C CYS A 49 25.36 -0.60 -14.49
N ALA A 50 26.24 -1.42 -13.91
CA ALA A 50 26.43 -2.81 -14.32
C ALA A 50 25.15 -3.63 -14.12
N THR A 51 24.49 -3.47 -12.96
CA THR A 51 23.19 -4.08 -12.66
C THR A 51 22.11 -3.64 -13.65
N GLY A 52 22.14 -2.38 -14.10
CA GLY A 52 21.28 -1.88 -15.17
C GLY A 52 21.44 -2.63 -16.49
N PHE A 53 22.67 -2.85 -16.95
CA PHE A 53 22.94 -3.60 -18.18
C PHE A 53 22.64 -5.09 -18.06
N LEU A 54 22.95 -5.73 -16.92
CA LEU A 54 22.63 -7.15 -16.68
C LEU A 54 21.13 -7.42 -16.66
N ASN A 55 20.32 -6.43 -16.25
CA ASN A 55 18.87 -6.57 -16.25
C ASN A 55 18.23 -6.33 -17.63
N LYS A 56 18.96 -5.71 -18.58
CA LYS A 56 18.44 -5.47 -19.93
C LYS A 56 18.39 -6.79 -20.71
N THR A 57 17.30 -6.98 -21.44
CA THR A 57 17.14 -8.10 -22.37
C THR A 57 17.64 -7.67 -23.75
N PRO A 58 18.83 -8.14 -24.19
CA PRO A 58 19.31 -7.86 -25.54
C PRO A 58 18.39 -8.53 -26.58
N LYS A 59 18.20 -7.88 -27.74
CA LYS A 59 17.38 -8.41 -28.84
C LYS A 59 18.21 -9.15 -29.89
N SER A 60 19.52 -8.86 -29.97
CA SER A 60 20.47 -9.50 -30.88
C SER A 60 21.72 -9.97 -30.14
N GLU A 61 22.45 -10.93 -30.71
CA GLU A 61 23.69 -11.46 -30.12
C GLU A 61 24.80 -10.39 -30.09
N GLU A 62 24.84 -9.50 -31.08
CA GLU A 62 25.75 -8.35 -31.08
C GLU A 62 25.49 -7.40 -29.91
N GLN A 63 24.22 -7.11 -29.64
CA GLN A 63 23.82 -6.26 -28.53
C GLN A 63 24.17 -6.91 -27.18
N LYS A 64 24.03 -8.23 -27.08
CA LYS A 64 24.43 -9.00 -25.90
C LYS A 64 25.94 -8.91 -25.65
N LYS A 65 26.77 -9.17 -26.67
CA LYS A 65 28.24 -9.01 -26.58
C LYS A 65 28.63 -7.58 -26.20
N LYS A 66 27.95 -6.59 -26.75
CA LYS A 66 28.17 -5.17 -26.41
C LYS A 66 27.86 -4.87 -24.94
N TYR A 67 26.76 -5.40 -24.40
CA TYR A 67 26.41 -5.24 -22.99
C TYR A 67 27.38 -5.99 -22.07
N GLU A 68 27.82 -7.19 -22.45
CA GLU A 68 28.87 -7.91 -21.74
C GLU A 68 30.18 -7.11 -21.72
N GLY A 69 30.59 -6.53 -22.85
CA GLY A 69 31.74 -5.63 -22.92
C GLY A 69 31.63 -4.42 -22.00
N TYR A 70 30.45 -3.80 -21.91
CA TYR A 70 30.22 -2.70 -20.96
C TYR A 70 30.28 -3.15 -19.50
N VAL A 71 29.73 -4.32 -19.16
CA VAL A 71 29.81 -4.89 -17.81
C VAL A 71 31.27 -5.19 -17.44
N ASN A 72 32.04 -5.73 -18.38
CA ASN A 72 33.47 -5.99 -18.19
C ASN A 72 34.25 -4.70 -17.93
N LEU A 73 34.02 -3.65 -18.73
CA LEU A 73 34.63 -2.34 -18.51
C LEU A 73 34.24 -1.74 -17.15
N LEU A 74 32.95 -1.82 -16.78
CA LEU A 74 32.48 -1.36 -15.48
C LEU A 74 33.10 -2.13 -14.31
N SER A 75 33.40 -3.42 -14.48
CA SER A 75 34.10 -4.24 -13.49
C SER A 75 35.53 -3.73 -13.26
N VAL A 76 36.25 -3.39 -14.34
CA VAL A 76 37.60 -2.82 -14.24
C VAL A 76 37.57 -1.45 -13.57
N ILE A 77 36.65 -0.56 -13.98
CA ILE A 77 36.48 0.76 -13.37
C ILE A 77 36.13 0.62 -11.88
N ASN A 78 35.29 -0.35 -11.52
CA ASN A 78 34.94 -0.61 -10.12
C ASN A 78 36.17 -1.07 -9.30
N GLY A 79 37.03 -1.92 -9.87
CA GLY A 79 38.31 -2.29 -9.25
C GLY A 79 39.19 -1.07 -9.00
N LYS A 80 39.41 -0.24 -10.04
CA LYS A 80 40.18 1.01 -9.90
C LYS A 80 39.56 1.99 -8.90
N ALA A 81 38.23 2.04 -8.80
CA ALA A 81 37.54 2.88 -7.81
C ALA A 81 37.76 2.40 -6.36
N ILE A 82 37.96 1.10 -6.13
CA ILE A 82 38.35 0.55 -4.83
C ILE A 82 39.80 0.91 -4.51
N ASP A 83 40.69 0.76 -5.50
CA ASP A 83 42.11 1.05 -5.32
C ASP A 83 42.46 2.54 -5.44
N PHE A 84 41.49 3.41 -5.73
CA PHE A 84 41.67 4.86 -5.75
C PHE A 84 42.23 5.41 -4.43
N ALA A 85 41.80 4.84 -3.30
CA ALA A 85 42.31 5.24 -1.99
C ALA A 85 43.83 5.02 -1.88
N LYS A 86 44.35 3.96 -2.51
CA LYS A 86 45.77 3.56 -2.46
C LYS A 86 46.61 4.21 -3.56
N THR A 87 46.04 4.33 -4.75
CA THR A 87 46.77 4.71 -5.97
C THR A 87 46.56 6.17 -6.37
N GLY A 88 45.46 6.80 -5.92
CA GLY A 88 45.07 8.14 -6.34
C GLY A 88 44.61 8.25 -7.80
N VAL A 89 44.54 7.14 -8.55
CA VAL A 89 44.15 7.14 -9.97
C VAL A 89 42.65 6.89 -10.12
N PHE A 90 41.94 7.85 -10.73
CA PHE A 90 40.49 7.83 -10.84
C PHE A 90 40.02 7.58 -12.28
N TYR A 91 39.19 6.54 -12.47
CA TYR A 91 38.59 6.22 -13.76
C TYR A 91 37.11 6.60 -13.77
N ASN A 92 36.76 7.51 -14.68
CA ASN A 92 35.37 7.91 -14.87
C ASN A 92 34.60 6.90 -15.72
N ILE A 93 33.32 6.70 -15.40
CA ILE A 93 32.42 5.92 -16.26
C ILE A 93 32.20 6.68 -17.57
N PRO A 94 32.38 6.06 -18.75
CA PRO A 94 32.09 6.71 -20.02
C PRO A 94 30.64 7.20 -20.08
N ARG A 95 30.44 8.46 -20.49
CA ARG A 95 29.13 9.14 -20.47
C ARG A 95 28.03 8.36 -21.20
N HIS A 96 28.36 7.71 -22.31
CA HIS A 96 27.40 6.91 -23.07
C HIS A 96 26.95 5.68 -22.26
N ILE A 97 27.85 4.99 -21.57
CA ILE A 97 27.53 3.84 -20.72
C ILE A 97 26.66 4.27 -19.54
N ALA A 98 27.02 5.37 -18.87
CA ALA A 98 26.25 5.90 -17.74
C ALA A 98 24.84 6.36 -18.15
N LYS A 99 24.69 7.00 -19.32
CA LYS A 99 23.39 7.43 -19.84
C LYS A 99 22.50 6.23 -20.19
N TYR A 100 23.06 5.25 -20.89
CA TYR A 100 22.33 4.08 -21.36
C TYR A 100 22.20 2.97 -20.31
N SER A 101 22.73 3.09 -19.10
CA SER A 101 22.47 2.11 -18.03
C SER A 101 21.07 2.26 -17.43
N LYS A 102 20.54 3.49 -17.42
CA LYS A 102 19.19 3.81 -16.93
C LYS A 102 18.11 3.29 -17.92
N PRO A 103 16.87 3.06 -17.45
CA PRO A 103 16.41 3.09 -16.05
C PRO A 103 16.92 1.90 -15.23
N LEU A 104 17.00 2.06 -13.90
CA LEU A 104 17.44 1.01 -12.97
C LEU A 104 16.45 -0.17 -12.93
N PRO A 105 16.89 -1.38 -12.59
CA PRO A 105 16.00 -2.54 -12.47
C PRO A 105 14.89 -2.35 -11.44
N TYR A 106 13.71 -2.92 -11.71
CA TYR A 106 12.55 -2.81 -10.83
C TYR A 106 12.82 -3.29 -9.39
N PHE A 107 13.58 -4.37 -9.20
CA PHE A 107 13.91 -4.87 -7.87
C PHE A 107 14.71 -3.87 -7.02
N MET A 108 15.40 -2.89 -7.62
CA MET A 108 16.16 -1.86 -6.89
C MET A 108 15.27 -0.97 -6.03
N LYS A 109 13.96 -0.89 -6.31
CA LYS A 109 12.97 -0.19 -5.48
C LYS A 109 13.07 -0.60 -4.00
N TYR A 110 13.41 -1.86 -3.74
CA TYR A 110 13.46 -2.44 -2.40
C TYR A 110 14.81 -2.30 -1.70
N ALA A 111 15.84 -1.79 -2.37
CA ALA A 111 17.18 -1.66 -1.78
C ALA A 111 17.28 -0.50 -0.78
N SER A 112 16.59 0.62 -1.03
CA SER A 112 16.56 1.76 -0.09
C SER A 112 15.40 2.72 -0.38
N PRO A 113 15.02 3.59 0.59
CA PRO A 113 14.00 4.61 0.37
C PRO A 113 14.34 5.59 -0.76
N TYR A 114 15.63 5.81 -1.04
CA TYR A 114 16.09 6.63 -2.16
C TYR A 114 15.63 6.05 -3.50
N TYR A 115 15.85 4.74 -3.72
CA TYR A 115 15.42 4.10 -4.96
C TYR A 115 13.90 4.02 -5.04
N MET A 116 13.21 3.75 -3.93
CA MET A 116 11.75 3.64 -3.90
C MET A 116 11.02 4.86 -4.48
N ARG A 117 11.56 6.07 -4.29
CA ARG A 117 10.98 7.34 -4.79
C ARG A 117 11.19 7.57 -6.29
N GLN A 118 11.98 6.75 -6.97
CA GLN A 118 12.20 6.91 -8.40
C GLN A 118 10.95 6.51 -9.19
N SER A 119 10.60 7.31 -10.21
CA SER A 119 9.38 7.09 -11.00
C SER A 119 9.53 6.09 -12.14
N LYS A 120 10.77 5.80 -12.58
CA LYS A 120 11.05 4.99 -13.77
C LYS A 120 11.97 3.82 -13.46
N PHE A 121 11.46 2.61 -13.63
CA PHE A 121 12.21 1.37 -13.48
C PHE A 121 12.13 0.49 -14.74
N ASN A 122 13.18 -0.29 -14.97
CA ASN A 122 13.22 -1.32 -15.99
C ASN A 122 12.50 -2.59 -15.50
N ASN A 123 11.40 -2.91 -16.15
CA ASN A 123 10.51 -4.04 -15.87
C ASN A 123 10.85 -5.33 -16.62
N ALA A 124 12.02 -5.40 -17.26
CA ALA A 124 12.50 -6.59 -17.97
C ALA A 124 12.38 -7.88 -17.11
N PRO A 125 12.13 -9.05 -17.73
CA PRO A 125 11.86 -10.31 -17.04
C PRO A 125 13.13 -10.97 -16.46
N SER A 126 13.97 -10.23 -15.74
CA SER A 126 15.09 -10.80 -14.99
C SER A 126 14.61 -11.63 -13.80
N ASN A 127 15.42 -12.58 -13.35
CA ASN A 127 15.10 -13.43 -12.20
C ASN A 127 14.72 -12.62 -10.96
N MET A 128 15.46 -11.55 -10.67
CA MET A 128 15.20 -10.67 -9.53
C MET A 128 13.90 -9.87 -9.69
N ASN A 129 13.64 -9.29 -10.88
CA ASN A 129 12.38 -8.58 -11.14
C ASN A 129 11.17 -9.52 -11.04
N ARG A 130 11.29 -10.76 -11.54
CA ARG A 130 10.25 -11.78 -11.44
C ARG A 130 9.98 -12.18 -10.00
N LEU A 131 11.03 -12.40 -9.22
CA LEU A 131 10.92 -12.70 -7.79
C LEU A 131 10.20 -11.58 -7.04
N CYS A 132 10.59 -10.32 -7.23
CA CYS A 132 9.92 -9.18 -6.61
C CYS A 132 8.41 -9.15 -6.94
N LYS A 133 8.06 -9.31 -8.22
CA LYS A 133 6.64 -9.33 -8.64
C LYS A 133 5.85 -10.51 -8.06
N GLN A 134 6.49 -11.68 -7.90
CA GLN A 134 5.86 -12.83 -7.26
C GLN A 134 5.59 -12.56 -5.78
N ILE A 135 6.55 -11.98 -5.06
CA ILE A 135 6.39 -11.59 -3.65
C ILE A 135 5.27 -10.55 -3.51
N GLU A 136 5.23 -9.53 -4.37
CA GLU A 136 4.15 -8.52 -4.37
C GLU A 136 2.77 -9.15 -4.64
N LYS A 137 2.69 -10.09 -5.59
CA LYS A 137 1.44 -10.79 -5.88
C LYS A 137 0.98 -11.63 -4.68
N TRP A 138 1.92 -12.29 -4.02
CA TRP A 138 1.68 -13.04 -2.79
C TRP A 138 1.24 -12.11 -1.64
N GLU A 139 1.92 -10.99 -1.42
CA GLU A 139 1.54 -9.99 -0.40
C GLU A 139 0.11 -9.45 -0.64
N LYS A 140 -0.22 -9.14 -1.90
CA LYS A 140 -1.57 -8.69 -2.28
C LYS A 140 -2.62 -9.77 -2.01
N SER A 141 -2.27 -11.05 -2.04
CA SER A 141 -3.21 -12.11 -1.71
C SER A 141 -3.64 -12.09 -0.24
N PHE A 142 -2.80 -11.64 0.69
CA PHE A 142 -3.22 -11.48 2.09
C PHE A 142 -4.08 -10.24 2.32
N LYS A 143 -3.72 -9.12 1.69
CA LYS A 143 -4.39 -7.83 1.95
C LYS A 143 -5.82 -7.75 1.39
N TRP A 144 -6.14 -8.52 0.34
CA TRP A 144 -7.39 -8.34 -0.43
C TRP A 144 -8.30 -9.56 -0.47
N VAL A 145 -7.94 -10.68 0.17
CA VAL A 145 -8.92 -11.74 0.41
C VAL A 145 -9.88 -11.24 1.49
N ARG A 146 -10.95 -10.57 1.07
CA ARG A 146 -12.15 -10.37 1.91
C ARG A 146 -12.59 -11.76 2.33
N THR A 147 -12.22 -12.12 3.56
CA THR A 147 -12.22 -13.51 4.05
C THR A 147 -13.62 -13.99 4.39
N TYR A 148 -14.65 -13.16 4.22
CA TYR A 148 -16.02 -13.47 4.55
C TYR A 148 -16.87 -13.40 3.27
N LYS A 149 -16.83 -14.46 2.47
CA LYS A 149 -17.86 -14.68 1.43
C LYS A 149 -19.24 -14.87 2.07
N ASP A 150 -19.26 -15.41 3.28
CA ASP A 150 -20.47 -15.79 4.00
C ASP A 150 -20.57 -14.97 5.29
N PHE A 151 -20.66 -13.64 5.17
CA PHE A 151 -20.99 -12.81 6.33
C PHE A 151 -22.43 -13.10 6.76
N ASP A 152 -22.58 -13.65 7.97
CA ASP A 152 -23.89 -13.90 8.55
C ASP A 152 -24.48 -12.62 9.13
N TRP A 153 -25.47 -12.06 8.44
CA TRP A 153 -26.15 -10.82 8.82
C TRP A 153 -27.22 -11.02 9.90
N HIS A 154 -27.60 -12.26 10.22
CA HIS A 154 -28.56 -12.54 11.29
C HIS A 154 -28.03 -12.10 12.66
N ILE A 155 -26.70 -11.98 12.82
CA ILE A 155 -26.04 -11.44 14.02
C ILE A 155 -26.50 -9.99 14.35
N MET A 156 -26.99 -9.26 13.35
CA MET A 156 -27.47 -7.87 13.50
C MET A 156 -28.96 -7.77 13.87
N ILE A 157 -29.66 -8.90 13.96
CA ILE A 157 -31.10 -8.96 14.22
C ILE A 157 -31.36 -9.44 15.63
N ASP A 158 -32.23 -8.72 16.33
CA ASP A 158 -32.77 -9.16 17.62
C ASP A 158 -34.06 -9.95 17.38
N GLU A 159 -34.01 -11.28 17.51
CA GLU A 159 -35.16 -12.19 17.29
C GLU A 159 -36.33 -11.93 18.25
N GLU A 160 -36.09 -11.25 19.37
CA GLU A 160 -37.13 -10.93 20.36
C GLU A 160 -38.03 -9.77 19.91
N VAL A 161 -37.59 -8.97 18.92
CA VAL A 161 -38.32 -7.80 18.43
C VAL A 161 -39.08 -8.14 17.14
N GLY A 162 -40.39 -8.37 17.28
CA GLY A 162 -41.29 -8.63 16.17
C GLY A 162 -41.39 -7.45 15.18
N ILE A 163 -41.38 -7.75 13.89
CA ILE A 163 -41.51 -6.76 12.81
C ILE A 163 -42.99 -6.57 12.44
N ASP A 164 -43.50 -5.36 12.59
CA ASP A 164 -44.81 -4.96 12.05
C ASP A 164 -44.72 -4.71 10.53
N PHE A 165 -45.63 -5.33 9.77
CA PHE A 165 -45.64 -5.30 8.31
C PHE A 165 -45.96 -3.91 7.75
N ASN A 166 -46.83 -3.13 8.41
CA ASN A 166 -47.18 -1.79 7.96
C ASN A 166 -45.98 -0.84 8.08
N THR A 167 -45.29 -0.92 9.21
CA THR A 167 -44.05 -0.17 9.46
C THR A 167 -42.96 -0.56 8.46
N PHE A 168 -42.82 -1.86 8.15
CA PHE A 168 -41.88 -2.36 7.15
C PHE A 168 -42.12 -1.73 5.76
N CYS A 169 -43.37 -1.70 5.29
CA CYS A 169 -43.72 -1.15 3.98
C CYS A 169 -43.46 0.36 3.88
N LEU A 170 -43.65 1.10 4.97
CA LEU A 170 -43.38 2.54 5.01
C LEU A 170 -41.87 2.82 4.98
N VAL A 171 -41.09 2.08 5.76
CA VAL A 171 -39.62 2.20 5.76
C VAL A 171 -39.03 1.79 4.41
N GLU A 172 -39.60 0.78 3.75
CA GLU A 172 -39.18 0.37 2.42
C GLU A 172 -39.35 1.50 1.39
N LYS A 173 -40.48 2.22 1.42
CA LYS A 173 -40.69 3.38 0.52
C LYS A 173 -39.62 4.44 0.74
N ILE A 174 -39.33 4.78 2.00
CA ILE A 174 -38.28 5.75 2.36
C ILE A 174 -36.90 5.28 1.88
N PHE A 175 -36.61 3.97 1.99
CA PHE A 175 -35.35 3.40 1.50
C PHE A 175 -35.20 3.49 -0.02
N LEU A 176 -36.28 3.27 -0.77
CA LEU A 176 -36.26 3.38 -2.23
C LEU A 176 -36.07 4.84 -2.68
N GLU A 177 -36.75 5.78 -2.02
CA GLU A 177 -36.52 7.22 -2.21
C GLU A 177 -35.06 7.59 -1.93
N PHE A 178 -34.53 7.17 -0.78
CA PHE A 178 -33.13 7.40 -0.43
C PHE A 178 -32.16 6.87 -1.49
N CYS A 179 -32.39 5.65 -2.00
CA CYS A 179 -31.52 5.06 -3.01
C CYS A 179 -31.55 5.84 -4.34
N LYS A 180 -32.70 6.42 -4.70
CA LYS A 180 -32.83 7.27 -5.87
C LYS A 180 -32.13 8.61 -5.65
N ASP A 181 -32.46 9.30 -4.57
CA ASP A 181 -31.93 10.63 -4.26
C ASP A 181 -30.39 10.59 -4.09
N MET A 182 -29.85 9.55 -3.46
CA MET A 182 -28.39 9.37 -3.35
C MET A 182 -27.72 9.17 -4.71
N LYS A 183 -28.37 8.48 -5.65
CA LYS A 183 -27.83 8.31 -7.00
C LYS A 183 -27.84 9.64 -7.74
N ASP A 184 -28.96 10.35 -7.70
CA ASP A 184 -29.15 11.64 -8.35
C ASP A 184 -28.15 12.69 -7.81
N LEU A 185 -27.87 12.69 -6.50
CA LEU A 185 -26.85 13.54 -5.88
C LEU A 185 -25.42 13.19 -6.32
N VAL A 186 -25.06 11.89 -6.41
CA VAL A 186 -23.73 11.48 -6.89
C VAL A 186 -23.55 11.88 -8.36
N ASP A 187 -24.58 11.68 -9.18
CA ASP A 187 -24.56 12.03 -10.59
C ASP A 187 -24.44 13.57 -10.76
N LEU A 188 -25.20 14.36 -9.99
CA LEU A 188 -25.07 15.83 -9.95
C LEU A 188 -23.66 16.28 -9.54
N GLN A 189 -23.09 15.71 -8.48
CA GLN A 189 -21.73 16.05 -8.06
C GLN A 189 -20.69 15.73 -9.13
N ARG A 190 -20.90 14.63 -9.88
CA ARG A 190 -20.04 14.24 -11.00
C ARG A 190 -20.18 15.20 -12.17
N GLU A 191 -21.41 15.62 -12.49
CA GLU A 191 -21.69 16.61 -13.54
C GLU A 191 -21.01 17.95 -13.25
N ILE A 192 -21.16 18.48 -12.03
CA ILE A 192 -20.54 19.75 -11.60
C ILE A 192 -19.01 19.69 -11.69
N ARG A 193 -18.40 18.55 -11.37
CA ARG A 193 -16.94 18.37 -11.42
C ARG A 193 -16.40 18.14 -12.82
N ASN A 194 -17.25 17.75 -13.77
CA ASN A 194 -16.84 17.51 -15.15
C ASN A 194 -16.76 18.83 -15.91
N ARG A 195 -15.58 19.12 -16.46
CA ARG A 195 -15.31 20.37 -17.18
C ARG A 195 -16.20 20.60 -18.41
N GLU A 196 -16.66 19.54 -19.06
CA GLU A 196 -17.51 19.62 -20.27
C GLU A 196 -18.97 19.97 -19.97
N ASN A 197 -19.49 19.60 -18.78
CA ASN A 197 -20.86 19.89 -18.38
C ASN A 197 -20.96 21.15 -17.50
N TYR A 198 -19.82 21.79 -17.19
CA TYR A 198 -19.75 22.98 -16.36
C TYR A 198 -20.28 24.23 -17.06
N GLU A 199 -20.37 24.25 -18.40
CA GLU A 199 -20.93 25.36 -19.18
C GLU A 199 -22.37 25.71 -18.72
N ASP A 200 -23.17 24.71 -18.31
CA ASP A 200 -24.53 24.92 -17.81
C ASP A 200 -24.59 25.50 -16.37
N TYR A 201 -23.47 25.49 -15.64
CA TYR A 201 -23.37 25.92 -14.24
C TYR A 201 -22.43 27.13 -14.06
N GLU A 202 -21.94 27.70 -15.16
CA GLU A 202 -20.98 28.82 -15.16
C GLU A 202 -21.57 30.10 -14.53
N GLU A 203 -22.90 30.26 -14.58
CA GLU A 203 -23.63 31.36 -13.92
C GLU A 203 -23.76 31.20 -12.39
N LEU A 204 -23.60 29.99 -11.85
CA LEU A 204 -23.89 29.66 -10.45
C LEU A 204 -22.64 29.63 -9.55
N MET A 205 -21.49 29.22 -10.08
CA MET A 205 -20.25 29.09 -9.30
C MET A 205 -19.01 29.09 -10.19
N SER A 206 -17.83 29.44 -9.65
CA SER A 206 -16.56 29.40 -10.38
C SER A 206 -16.07 27.95 -10.61
N TYR A 207 -15.28 27.70 -11.66
CA TYR A 207 -14.70 26.37 -11.95
C TYR A 207 -13.81 25.86 -10.80
N SER A 208 -13.15 26.78 -10.09
CA SER A 208 -12.38 26.44 -8.89
C SER A 208 -13.27 25.90 -7.76
N GLU A 209 -14.44 26.49 -7.56
CA GLU A 209 -15.45 26.08 -6.58
C GLU A 209 -16.16 24.79 -6.99
N ALA A 210 -16.47 24.62 -8.29
CA ALA A 210 -17.10 23.42 -8.83
C ALA A 210 -16.22 22.17 -8.66
N LYS A 211 -14.89 22.34 -8.80
CA LYS A 211 -13.92 21.26 -8.59
C LYS A 211 -13.87 20.80 -7.12
N GLU A 212 -14.03 21.75 -6.19
CA GLU A 212 -14.03 21.49 -4.76
C GLU A 212 -15.43 21.16 -4.21
N PHE A 213 -16.48 21.31 -5.01
CA PHE A 213 -17.86 21.06 -4.61
C PHE A 213 -18.05 19.66 -4.05
N THR A 214 -18.58 19.63 -2.83
CA THR A 214 -18.97 18.43 -2.10
C THR A 214 -20.36 18.62 -1.56
N ILE A 215 -21.23 17.66 -1.84
CA ILE A 215 -22.57 17.62 -1.27
C ILE A 215 -22.45 17.37 0.24
N ASP A 216 -23.21 18.11 1.03
CA ASP A 216 -23.34 17.85 2.47
C ASP A 216 -24.17 16.58 2.69
N TRP A 217 -23.48 15.45 2.68
CA TRP A 217 -24.11 14.14 2.90
C TRP A 217 -24.75 14.01 4.28
N GLN A 218 -24.24 14.73 5.28
CA GLN A 218 -24.73 14.62 6.66
C GLN A 218 -26.15 15.17 6.77
N TYR A 219 -26.40 16.34 6.17
CA TYR A 219 -27.74 16.92 6.08
C TYR A 219 -28.77 15.97 5.49
N TYR A 220 -28.44 15.33 4.35
CA TYR A 220 -29.35 14.35 3.75
C TYR A 220 -29.56 13.14 4.64
N TYR A 221 -28.51 12.59 5.27
CA TYR A 221 -28.66 11.47 6.21
C TYR A 221 -29.57 11.81 7.39
N ASP A 222 -29.47 13.02 7.94
CA ASP A 222 -30.30 13.46 9.06
C ASP A 222 -31.78 13.60 8.66
N ILE A 223 -32.09 14.04 7.43
CA ILE A 223 -33.47 14.05 6.91
C ILE A 223 -34.08 12.65 6.91
N TYR A 224 -33.39 11.66 6.32
CA TYR A 224 -33.94 10.29 6.28
C TYR A 224 -33.95 9.64 7.65
N ARG A 225 -32.99 9.97 8.53
CA ARG A 225 -33.01 9.53 9.93
C ARG A 225 -34.28 10.02 10.64
N ASN A 226 -34.61 11.30 10.49
CA ASN A 226 -35.81 11.89 11.09
C ASN A 226 -37.10 11.31 10.49
N LYS A 227 -37.15 11.09 9.17
CA LYS A 227 -38.28 10.41 8.51
C LYS A 227 -38.48 8.99 9.03
N CYS A 228 -37.40 8.22 9.20
CA CYS A 228 -37.46 6.86 9.74
C CYS A 228 -37.86 6.83 11.22
N LEU A 229 -37.36 7.75 12.04
CA LEU A 229 -37.74 7.87 13.45
C LEU A 229 -39.21 8.28 13.64
N ALA A 230 -39.74 9.11 12.74
CA ALA A 230 -41.17 9.47 12.75
C ALA A 230 -42.09 8.26 12.47
N VAL A 231 -41.63 7.32 11.63
CA VAL A 231 -42.38 6.10 11.30
C VAL A 231 -42.17 5.01 12.36
N CYS A 232 -40.94 4.85 12.86
CA CYS A 232 -40.60 3.83 13.85
C CYS A 232 -39.75 4.44 14.98
N PRO A 233 -40.36 4.79 16.12
CA PRO A 233 -39.63 5.30 17.29
C PRO A 233 -38.73 4.24 17.95
N ASN A 234 -39.06 2.94 17.77
CA ASN A 234 -38.29 1.85 18.35
C ASN A 234 -37.04 1.55 17.52
N ARG A 235 -35.87 1.89 18.08
CA ARG A 235 -34.57 1.78 17.41
C ARG A 235 -34.19 0.34 17.03
N LYS A 236 -34.49 -0.64 17.89
CA LYS A 236 -34.20 -2.06 17.63
C LYS A 236 -35.04 -2.62 16.48
N MET A 237 -36.32 -2.26 16.47
CA MET A 237 -37.25 -2.64 15.41
C MET A 237 -36.87 -2.03 14.07
N LEU A 238 -36.48 -0.74 14.07
CA LEU A 238 -35.96 -0.07 12.88
C LEU A 238 -34.69 -0.76 12.36
N ALA A 239 -33.77 -1.14 13.24
CA ALA A 239 -32.56 -1.88 12.88
C ALA A 239 -32.88 -3.23 12.21
N ASN A 240 -33.78 -4.04 12.80
CA ASN A 240 -34.22 -5.30 12.20
C ASN A 240 -34.78 -5.10 10.78
N ILE A 241 -35.71 -4.15 10.62
CA ILE A 241 -36.32 -3.83 9.32
C ILE A 241 -35.26 -3.45 8.28
N VAL A 242 -34.33 -2.57 8.64
CA VAL A 242 -33.36 -2.05 7.68
C VAL A 242 -32.29 -3.09 7.30
N VAL A 243 -31.88 -3.95 8.24
CA VAL A 243 -30.99 -5.10 7.97
C VAL A 243 -31.66 -6.05 6.98
N THR A 244 -32.91 -6.44 7.24
CA THR A 244 -33.70 -7.30 6.33
C THR A 244 -33.85 -6.68 4.94
N LEU A 245 -34.14 -5.37 4.85
CA LEU A 245 -34.23 -4.68 3.56
C LEU A 245 -32.90 -4.69 2.79
N CYS A 246 -31.78 -4.47 3.47
CA CYS A 246 -30.46 -4.34 2.83
C CYS A 246 -29.81 -5.68 2.46
N TYR A 247 -30.07 -6.75 3.22
CA TYR A 247 -29.43 -8.05 3.02
C TYR A 247 -30.35 -9.09 2.37
N GLU A 248 -31.63 -9.13 2.71
CA GLU A 248 -32.59 -10.11 2.16
C GLU A 248 -33.25 -9.59 0.87
N LYS A 249 -33.86 -8.40 0.93
CA LYS A 249 -34.68 -7.89 -0.19
C LYS A 249 -33.87 -7.17 -1.28
N TYR A 250 -32.86 -6.38 -0.90
CA TYR A 250 -32.07 -5.57 -1.83
C TYR A 250 -30.53 -5.69 -1.63
N PRO A 251 -29.95 -6.89 -1.79
CA PRO A 251 -28.53 -7.16 -1.49
C PRO A 251 -27.53 -6.34 -2.32
N THR A 252 -27.93 -5.86 -3.50
CA THR A 252 -27.11 -5.10 -4.45
C THR A 252 -27.21 -3.58 -4.28
N LYS A 253 -28.15 -3.08 -3.46
CA LYS A 253 -28.37 -1.64 -3.26
C LYS A 253 -27.46 -1.06 -2.18
N ASN A 254 -27.59 0.25 -1.94
CA ASN A 254 -26.70 1.01 -1.06
C ASN A 254 -26.85 0.62 0.42
N LYS A 255 -25.91 -0.16 0.93
CA LYS A 255 -25.84 -0.60 2.34
C LYS A 255 -25.46 0.50 3.33
N LYS A 256 -25.07 1.70 2.86
CA LYS A 256 -24.76 2.83 3.75
C LYS A 256 -25.99 3.29 4.54
N PHE A 257 -27.19 3.13 3.97
CA PHE A 257 -28.44 3.51 4.62
C PHE A 257 -28.58 2.90 6.01
N MET A 258 -28.30 1.60 6.11
CA MET A 258 -28.37 0.83 7.35
C MET A 258 -27.57 1.45 8.48
N TRP A 259 -26.28 1.74 8.23
CA TRP A 259 -25.39 2.29 9.23
C TRP A 259 -25.65 3.76 9.56
N ARG A 260 -26.11 4.56 8.57
CA ARG A 260 -26.35 5.99 8.76
C ARG A 260 -27.67 6.29 9.47
N VAL A 261 -28.70 5.48 9.22
CA VAL A 261 -30.05 5.71 9.75
C VAL A 261 -30.29 4.91 11.04
N ALA A 262 -29.86 3.65 11.08
CA ALA A 262 -30.17 2.71 12.17
C ALA A 262 -28.92 2.14 12.86
N GLY A 263 -27.75 2.76 12.69
CA GLY A 263 -26.47 2.29 13.24
C GLY A 263 -26.52 2.03 14.75
N ASP A 264 -27.10 2.96 15.51
CA ASP A 264 -27.22 2.83 16.98
C ASP A 264 -28.03 1.58 17.38
N GLY A 265 -29.16 1.33 16.71
CA GLY A 265 -30.01 0.17 16.98
C GLY A 265 -29.36 -1.16 16.59
N ILE A 266 -28.52 -1.18 15.55
CA ILE A 266 -27.78 -2.38 15.15
C ILE A 266 -26.74 -2.73 16.20
N VAL A 267 -26.04 -1.74 16.77
CA VAL A 267 -25.07 -1.97 17.84
C VAL A 267 -25.77 -2.51 19.09
N GLU A 268 -26.96 -2.01 19.41
CA GLU A 268 -27.78 -2.53 20.53
C GLU A 268 -28.27 -3.96 20.30
N ASN A 269 -28.48 -4.37 19.04
CA ASN A 269 -28.91 -5.73 18.68
C ASN A 269 -27.75 -6.75 18.72
N ILE A 270 -26.52 -6.32 18.45
CA ILE A 270 -25.35 -7.21 18.45
C ILE A 270 -25.00 -7.59 19.89
N LYS A 271 -25.27 -8.85 20.25
CA LYS A 271 -24.90 -9.40 21.56
C LYS A 271 -23.38 -9.57 21.64
N ALA A 272 -22.78 -9.09 22.73
CA ALA A 272 -21.35 -9.28 22.99
C ALA A 272 -21.08 -10.79 23.19
N ILE A 273 -20.11 -11.32 22.44
CA ILE A 273 -19.63 -12.69 22.59
C ILE A 273 -18.35 -12.63 23.43
N ASP A 274 -18.19 -13.57 24.35
CA ASP A 274 -16.93 -13.74 25.07
C ASP A 274 -15.83 -14.18 24.10
N ILE A 275 -14.80 -13.34 23.94
CA ILE A 275 -13.67 -13.62 23.05
C ILE A 275 -12.45 -13.99 23.89
N GLU A 276 -11.84 -15.12 23.57
CA GLU A 276 -10.54 -15.51 24.11
C GLU A 276 -9.41 -14.86 23.28
N LEU A 277 -8.61 -14.00 23.91
CA LEU A 277 -7.45 -13.39 23.28
C LEU A 277 -6.14 -14.06 23.74
N PRO A 278 -5.17 -14.27 22.83
CA PRO A 278 -3.88 -14.81 23.20
C PRO A 278 -3.04 -13.74 23.91
N VAL A 279 -2.75 -13.97 25.19
CA VAL A 279 -1.84 -13.18 26.00
C VAL A 279 -0.48 -13.87 26.04
N ARG A 280 0.59 -13.10 25.91
CA ARG A 280 1.96 -13.64 25.93
C ARG A 280 2.24 -14.19 27.32
N ASP A 281 2.67 -15.45 27.37
CA ASP A 281 3.02 -16.16 28.60
C ASP A 281 4.14 -17.15 28.29
N ASP A 282 5.23 -17.11 29.05
CA ASP A 282 6.40 -17.97 28.83
C ASP A 282 6.07 -19.45 29.15
N GLU A 283 5.03 -19.72 29.94
CA GLU A 283 4.48 -21.06 30.18
C GLU A 283 3.25 -21.38 29.30
N GLY A 284 2.91 -20.50 28.36
CA GLY A 284 1.73 -20.63 27.51
C GLY A 284 1.74 -21.89 26.65
N THR A 285 0.56 -22.51 26.49
CA THR A 285 0.35 -23.75 25.74
C THR A 285 0.53 -23.59 24.23
N TYR A 286 0.32 -22.38 23.70
CA TYR A 286 0.34 -22.11 22.26
C TYR A 286 1.66 -21.44 21.85
N CYS A 287 2.38 -22.03 20.90
CA CYS A 287 3.64 -21.47 20.37
C CYS A 287 3.42 -20.84 18.99
N TYR A 288 3.79 -19.57 18.83
CA TYR A 288 3.75 -18.84 17.56
C TYR A 288 5.00 -17.97 17.41
N LEU A 289 5.71 -18.11 16.28
CA LEU A 289 6.98 -17.41 15.99
C LEU A 289 8.03 -17.52 17.13
N GLY A 290 8.09 -18.68 17.79
CA GLY A 290 9.03 -18.92 18.90
C GLY A 290 8.64 -18.27 20.22
N LYS A 291 7.46 -17.67 20.33
CA LYS A 291 6.90 -17.13 21.57
C LYS A 291 5.71 -17.97 22.02
N ARG A 292 5.50 -18.05 23.33
CA ARG A 292 4.41 -18.80 23.95
C ARG A 292 3.26 -17.88 24.40
N TYR A 293 2.04 -18.40 24.34
CA TYR A 293 0.80 -17.67 24.58
C TYR A 293 -0.22 -18.54 25.34
N ARG A 294 -0.98 -17.92 26.23
CA ARG A 294 -2.17 -18.48 26.88
C ARG A 294 -3.41 -17.74 26.39
N LYS A 295 -4.55 -18.42 26.30
CA LYS A 295 -5.83 -17.78 25.99
C LYS A 295 -6.47 -17.25 27.27
N GLU A 296 -6.90 -16.00 27.26
CA GLU A 296 -7.61 -15.37 28.37
C GLU A 296 -8.92 -14.78 27.87
N ASN A 297 -10.00 -14.96 28.64
CA ASN A 297 -11.31 -14.38 28.33
C ASN A 297 -11.25 -12.87 28.44
N PHE A 298 -11.53 -12.19 27.33
CA PHE A 298 -11.55 -10.75 27.27
C PHE A 298 -12.90 -10.23 27.73
N ASN A 299 -12.94 -9.66 28.95
CA ASN A 299 -14.14 -9.01 29.48
C ASN A 299 -14.17 -7.52 29.05
N TYR A 300 -15.22 -7.14 28.31
CA TYR A 300 -15.39 -5.81 27.72
C TYR A 300 -15.52 -4.68 28.75
N ASP A 301 -16.00 -4.96 29.97
CA ASP A 301 -16.33 -3.93 30.98
C ASP A 301 -15.11 -3.27 31.64
N LYS A 302 -13.89 -3.82 31.48
CA LYS A 302 -12.68 -3.26 32.12
C LYS A 302 -12.08 -2.04 31.38
N ARG A 303 -12.71 -1.53 30.31
CA ARG A 303 -12.16 -0.41 29.50
C ARG A 303 -12.41 0.99 30.05
N GLU A 304 -13.34 1.20 30.99
CA GLU A 304 -13.63 2.55 31.48
C GLU A 304 -12.45 3.27 32.18
N ASN A 305 -11.38 2.55 32.53
CA ASN A 305 -10.25 3.14 33.27
C ASN A 305 -8.95 3.36 32.47
N ARG A 306 -8.87 3.10 31.15
CA ARG A 306 -7.57 3.16 30.43
C ARG A 306 -7.48 3.83 29.06
N SER A 307 -8.53 4.43 28.52
CA SER A 307 -8.37 5.22 27.29
C SER A 307 -9.42 6.32 27.20
N GLY A 308 -8.96 7.56 27.13
CA GLY A 308 -9.80 8.74 26.98
C GLY A 308 -10.76 8.65 25.81
N ASN A 309 -11.90 9.30 25.99
CA ASN A 309 -12.98 9.51 25.02
C ASN A 309 -12.45 9.69 23.59
N ILE A 310 -12.57 8.66 22.76
CA ILE A 310 -12.56 8.84 21.31
C ILE A 310 -14.03 8.89 20.89
N SER A 311 -14.46 10.09 20.54
CA SER A 311 -15.77 10.37 19.98
C SER A 311 -15.93 9.65 18.63
N PHE A 312 -17.09 9.03 18.42
CA PHE A 312 -17.48 8.34 17.19
C PHE A 312 -17.45 9.26 15.93
N SER A 313 -17.33 10.57 16.11
CA SER A 313 -17.15 11.56 15.04
C SER A 313 -15.81 11.46 14.31
N GLU A 314 -14.80 10.78 14.87
CA GLU A 314 -13.44 10.75 14.29
C GLU A 314 -13.15 9.51 13.44
N MET A 315 -14.08 8.55 13.31
CA MET A 315 -13.88 7.31 12.55
C MET A 315 -14.64 7.24 11.21
N VAL A 316 -15.19 8.36 10.73
CA VAL A 316 -15.92 8.44 9.45
C VAL A 316 -15.17 9.26 8.42
#